data_AF-A0A3D0FLZ0-F1
#
_entry.id   AF-A0A3D0FLZ0-F1
#
_cell.length_a   1.000
_cell.length_b   1.000
_cell.length_c   1.000
_cell.angle_alpha   90.00
_cell.angle_beta   90.00
_cell.angle_gamma   90.00
#
_symmetry.space_group_name_H-M   'P 1'
#
loop_
_entity.id
_entity.type
_entity.pdbx_description
1 polymer ?
#
loop_
_entity_poly.entity_id
_entity_poly.type
_entity_poly.pdbx_seq_one_letter_code
_entity_poly.pdbx_strand_id
1 'polypeptide(L)'
;MTKLIIYILLAIVTTNMIRVLPMVLIRGRIRNRFVRSFLYYVPYVTLAVMTFPAIIETTPSPLSGCVALVAGIVAAWYGMGLFPVAALCCVIVYLMSVGL
;
A
#
# COMPACT_ATOMS: atom_id res chain seq x y z
N MET A 1 -9.15 -39.37 -2.95
CA MET A 1 -9.54 -38.15 -3.70
C MET A 1 -10.47 -37.23 -2.90
N THR A 2 -11.54 -37.71 -2.26
CA THR A 2 -12.51 -36.87 -1.52
C THR A 2 -11.93 -36.11 -0.32
N LYS A 3 -11.00 -36.70 0.44
CA LYS A 3 -10.35 -36.03 1.60
C LYS A 3 -9.55 -34.79 1.21
N LEU A 4 -8.91 -34.80 0.03
CA LEU A 4 -8.14 -33.66 -0.47
C LEU A 4 -9.05 -32.47 -0.79
N ILE A 5 -10.20 -32.75 -1.44
CA ILE A 5 -11.21 -31.74 -1.75
C ILE A 5 -11.77 -31.13 -0.45
N ILE A 6 -12.02 -31.94 0.57
CA ILE A 6 -12.48 -31.47 1.89
C ILE A 6 -11.42 -30.56 2.56
N TYR A 7 -10.15 -30.91 2.50
CA TYR A 7 -9.07 -30.08 3.07
C TYR A 7 -8.90 -28.74 2.34
N ILE A 8 -8.99 -28.73 1.00
CA ILE A 8 -8.92 -27.50 0.21
C ILE A 8 -10.12 -26.60 0.53
N LEU A 9 -11.32 -27.18 0.62
CA LEU A 9 -12.54 -26.44 0.95
C LEU A 9 -12.47 -25.88 2.37
N LEU A 10 -11.95 -26.65 3.32
CA LEU A 10 -11.73 -26.19 4.69
C LEU A 10 -10.68 -25.07 4.76
N ALA A 11 -9.59 -25.16 4.00
CA ALA A 11 -8.56 -24.11 3.95
C ALA A 11 -9.09 -22.79 3.37
N ILE A 12 -9.95 -22.87 2.34
CA ILE A 12 -10.63 -21.70 1.77
C ILE A 12 -11.57 -21.09 2.80
N VAL A 13 -12.37 -21.92 3.48
CA VAL A 13 -13.32 -21.45 4.50
C VAL A 13 -12.60 -20.83 5.68
N THR A 14 -11.59 -21.47 6.27
CA THR A 14 -10.89 -20.95 7.45
C THR A 14 -10.12 -19.67 7.15
N THR A 15 -9.43 -19.60 6.00
CA THR A 15 -8.68 -18.41 5.58
C THR A 15 -9.60 -17.22 5.30
N ASN A 16 -10.71 -17.46 4.60
CA ASN A 16 -11.68 -16.39 4.36
C ASN A 16 -12.34 -15.97 5.67
N MET A 17 -12.77 -16.92 6.50
CA MET A 17 -13.46 -16.64 7.76
C MET A 17 -12.63 -15.73 8.68
N ILE A 18 -11.33 -15.99 8.84
CA ILE A 18 -10.42 -15.13 9.62
C ILE A 18 -10.17 -13.75 9.00
N ARG A 19 -10.34 -13.56 7.68
CA ARG A 19 -10.24 -12.23 7.03
C ARG A 19 -11.55 -11.44 7.06
N VAL A 20 -12.70 -12.11 6.96
CA VAL A 20 -14.00 -11.43 7.10
C VAL A 20 -14.35 -11.16 8.56
N LEU A 21 -13.89 -11.97 9.52
CA LEU A 21 -14.14 -11.74 10.95
C LEU A 21 -13.69 -10.36 11.44
N PRO A 22 -12.46 -9.86 11.14
CA PRO A 22 -12.06 -8.51 11.52
C PRO A 22 -12.87 -7.45 10.76
N MET A 23 -13.19 -7.66 9.47
CA MET A 23 -13.99 -6.70 8.70
C MET A 23 -15.46 -6.60 9.16
N VAL A 24 -16.04 -7.68 9.70
CA VAL A 24 -17.41 -7.72 10.21
C VAL A 24 -17.49 -7.23 11.65
N LEU A 25 -16.50 -7.53 12.49
CA LEU A 25 -16.47 -7.11 13.90
C LEU A 25 -16.11 -5.62 14.06
N ILE A 26 -15.28 -5.05 13.17
CA ILE A 26 -14.94 -3.61 13.13
C ILE A 26 -16.09 -2.75 12.56
N ARG A 27 -17.21 -3.37 12.15
CA ARG A 27 -18.42 -2.65 11.69
C ARG A 27 -19.22 -2.02 12.83
N GLY A 28 -18.90 -2.32 14.09
CA GLY A 28 -19.47 -1.63 15.25
C GLY A 28 -19.00 -0.17 15.32
N ARG A 29 -19.93 0.80 15.40
CA ARG A 29 -19.60 2.23 15.57
C ARG A 29 -18.71 2.41 16.80
N ILE A 30 -17.41 2.57 16.58
CA ILE A 30 -16.47 3.02 17.60
C ILE A 30 -16.92 4.41 18.02
N ARG A 31 -17.61 4.51 19.17
CA ARG A 31 -18.22 5.73 19.70
C ARG A 31 -17.18 6.77 20.13
N ASN A 32 -15.92 6.36 20.27
CA ASN A 32 -14.81 7.20 20.69
C ASN A 32 -13.95 7.64 19.48
N ARG A 33 -13.84 8.95 19.23
CA ARG A 33 -13.00 9.51 18.15
C ARG A 33 -11.55 8.99 18.20
N PHE A 34 -11.00 8.78 19.40
CA PHE A 34 -9.58 8.49 19.58
C PHE A 34 -9.18 7.13 18.99
N VAL A 35 -9.96 6.08 19.29
CA VAL A 35 -9.69 4.72 18.81
C VAL A 35 -9.93 4.59 17.31
N ARG A 36 -10.94 5.30 16.78
CA ARG A 36 -11.22 5.33 15.34
C ARG A 36 -10.13 6.05 14.55
N SER A 37 -9.64 7.18 15.04
CA SER A 37 -8.51 7.87 14.41
C SER A 37 -7.22 7.06 14.50
N PHE A 38 -6.96 6.39 15.62
CA PHE A 38 -5.78 5.54 15.78
C PHE A 38 -5.78 4.35 14.81
N LEU A 39 -6.88 3.60 14.73
CA LEU A 39 -6.97 2.43 13.84
C LEU A 39 -6.97 2.79 12.34
N TYR A 40 -7.38 4.02 11.99
CA TYR A 40 -7.33 4.51 10.60
C TYR A 40 -5.92 5.00 10.21
N TYR A 41 -5.19 5.61 11.15
CA TYR A 41 -3.85 6.15 10.89
C TYR A 41 -2.76 5.08 10.91
N VAL A 42 -2.82 4.08 11.81
CA VAL A 42 -1.79 3.03 11.92
C VAL A 42 -1.53 2.30 10.59
N PRO A 43 -2.51 1.70 9.90
CA PRO A 43 -2.28 0.98 8.66
C PRO A 43 -1.78 1.92 7.54
N TYR A 44 -2.26 3.15 7.49
CA TYR A 44 -1.87 4.13 6.48
C TYR A 44 -0.41 4.59 6.66
N VAL A 45 -0.01 4.84 7.91
CA VAL A 45 1.37 5.16 8.27
C VAL A 45 2.29 3.97 7.98
N THR A 46 1.87 2.74 8.29
CA THR A 46 2.70 1.56 7.99
C THR A 46 2.84 1.32 6.48
N LEU A 47 1.79 1.54 5.68
CA LEU A 47 1.88 1.43 4.22
C LEU A 47 2.88 2.46 3.65
N ALA A 48 2.80 3.70 4.14
CA ALA A 48 3.74 4.76 3.76
C ALA A 48 5.17 4.39 4.19
N VAL A 49 5.38 3.93 5.42
CA VAL A 49 6.70 3.50 5.93
C VAL A 49 7.24 2.27 5.21
N MET A 50 6.42 1.45 4.54
CA MET A 50 6.97 0.38 3.70
C MET A 50 7.42 0.87 2.32
N THR A 51 6.84 1.94 1.78
CA THR A 51 7.15 2.44 0.42
C THR A 51 8.17 3.58 0.42
N PHE A 52 8.07 4.50 1.37
CA PHE A 52 8.94 5.68 1.46
C PHE A 52 10.43 5.35 1.63
N PRO A 53 10.86 4.44 2.54
CA PRO A 53 12.28 4.10 2.67
C PRO A 53 12.78 3.30 1.47
N ALA A 54 11.96 2.40 0.92
CA ALA A 54 12.32 1.62 -0.27
C ALA A 54 12.63 2.54 -1.46
N ILE A 55 11.85 3.60 -1.66
CA ILE A 55 12.10 4.57 -2.75
C ILE A 55 13.44 5.30 -2.58
N ILE A 56 13.84 5.63 -1.36
CA ILE A 56 15.08 6.38 -1.11
C ILE A 56 16.30 5.46 -1.20
N GLU A 57 16.23 4.23 -0.67
CA GLU A 57 17.37 3.31 -0.63
C GLU A 57 17.61 2.56 -1.93
N THR A 58 16.55 2.23 -2.69
CA THR A 58 16.70 1.50 -3.96
C THR A 58 17.21 2.39 -5.09
N THR A 59 17.15 3.71 -4.91
CA THR A 59 17.55 4.67 -5.93
C THR A 59 19.04 5.02 -5.76
N PRO A 60 19.86 4.97 -6.82
CA PRO A 60 21.32 5.18 -6.74
C PRO A 60 21.72 6.56 -6.21
N SER A 61 20.83 7.56 -6.30
CA SER A 61 20.99 8.84 -5.61
C SER A 61 19.76 9.16 -4.74
N PRO A 62 19.93 9.47 -3.45
CA PRO A 62 18.80 9.80 -2.57
C PRO A 62 18.05 11.07 -3.03
N LEU A 63 18.71 11.93 -3.82
CA LEU A 63 18.10 13.12 -4.42
C LEU A 63 17.04 12.78 -5.47
N SER A 64 17.28 11.77 -6.32
CA SER A 64 16.32 11.41 -7.38
C SER A 64 15.08 10.72 -6.82
N GLY A 65 15.20 9.93 -5.75
CA GLY A 65 14.07 9.36 -5.02
C GLY A 65 13.15 10.43 -4.41
N CYS A 66 13.72 11.49 -3.80
CA CYS A 66 12.94 12.61 -3.27
C CYS A 66 12.19 13.38 -4.36
N VAL A 67 12.83 13.67 -5.50
CA VAL A 67 12.19 14.39 -6.60
C VAL A 67 11.09 13.55 -7.28
N ALA A 68 11.32 12.24 -7.44
CA ALA A 68 10.32 11.32 -7.96
C ALA A 68 9.10 11.20 -7.03
N LEU A 69 9.32 11.22 -5.71
CA LEU A 69 8.24 11.21 -4.73
C LEU A 69 7.38 12.48 -4.80
N VAL A 70 8.00 13.66 -4.92
CA VAL A 70 7.28 14.93 -5.07
C VAL A 70 6.50 14.95 -6.39
N ALA A 71 7.12 14.55 -7.50
CA ALA A 71 6.45 14.50 -8.80
C ALA A 71 5.30 13.47 -8.81
N GLY A 72 5.47 12.32 -8.14
CA GLY A 72 4.42 11.32 -7.96
C GLY A 72 3.24 11.82 -7.13
N ILE A 73 3.48 12.60 -6.08
CA ILE A 73 2.43 13.25 -5.27
C ILE A 73 1.65 14.27 -6.11
N VAL A 74 2.35 15.09 -6.89
CA VAL A 74 1.72 16.08 -7.77
C VAL A 74 0.89 15.40 -8.87
N ALA A 75 1.40 14.32 -9.47
CA ALA A 75 0.66 13.54 -10.46
C ALA A 75 -0.58 12.85 -9.85
N ALA A 76 -0.48 12.35 -8.62
CA ALA A 76 -1.59 11.76 -7.89
C ALA A 76 -2.69 12.78 -7.55
N TRP A 77 -2.33 14.05 -7.28
CA TRP A 77 -3.30 15.13 -7.06
C TRP A 77 -4.14 15.46 -8.30
N TYR A 78 -3.61 15.22 -9.50
CA TYR A 78 -4.37 15.34 -10.75
C TYR A 78 -5.35 14.18 -10.99
N GLY A 79 -5.47 13.22 -10.06
CA GLY A 79 -6.41 12.10 -10.16
C GLY A 79 -6.04 11.06 -11.20
N MET A 80 -4.77 11.04 -11.64
CA MET A 80 -4.27 9.99 -12.53
C MET A 80 -4.32 8.62 -11.85
N GLY A 81 -4.67 7.59 -12.61
CA GLY A 81 -4.72 6.21 -12.12
C GLY A 81 -3.37 5.70 -11.60
N LEU A 82 -3.39 4.59 -10.87
CA LEU A 82 -2.19 4.01 -10.26
C LEU A 82 -1.07 3.70 -11.29
N PHE A 83 -1.47 3.21 -12.46
CA PHE A 83 -0.56 2.88 -13.58
C PHE A 83 0.19 4.10 -14.14
N PRO A 84 -0.49 5.18 -14.58
CA PRO A 84 0.21 6.35 -15.11
C PRO A 84 1.09 7.05 -14.07
N VAL A 85 0.69 7.08 -12.79
CA VAL A 85 1.53 7.66 -11.72
C VAL A 85 2.81 6.83 -11.52
N ALA A 86 2.71 5.51 -11.50
CA ALA A 86 3.88 4.63 -11.38
C ALA A 86 4.83 4.76 -12.58
N ALA A 87 4.30 4.78 -13.80
CA ALA A 87 5.09 4.94 -15.02
C ALA A 87 5.83 6.30 -15.06
N LEU A 88 5.14 7.38 -14.67
CA LEU A 88 5.71 8.73 -14.61
C LEU A 88 6.83 8.81 -13.56
N CYS A 89 6.63 8.19 -12.39
CA CYS A 89 7.66 8.10 -11.34
C CYS A 89 8.91 7.38 -11.85
N CYS A 90 8.76 6.23 -12.54
CA CYS A 90 9.87 5.49 -13.14
C CYS A 90 10.62 6.31 -14.21
N VAL A 91 9.90 7.01 -15.09
CA VAL A 91 10.51 7.85 -16.14
C VAL A 91 11.32 8.98 -15.53
N ILE A 92 10.81 9.62 -14.46
CA ILE A 92 11.52 10.69 -13.75
C ILE A 92 12.79 10.18 -13.09
N VAL A 93 12.71 9.06 -12.36
CA VAL A 93 13.91 8.44 -11.74
C VAL A 93 14.94 8.08 -12.81
N TYR A 94 14.51 7.49 -13.93
CA TYR A 94 15.40 7.14 -15.03
C TYR A 94 16.09 8.37 -15.64
N LEU A 95 15.34 9.43 -15.96
CA LEU A 95 15.89 10.66 -16.52
C LEU A 95 16.86 11.35 -15.54
N MET A 96 16.56 11.36 -14.24
CA MET A 96 17.44 11.95 -13.23
C MET A 96 18.65 11.08 -12.92
N SER A 97 18.53 9.75 -13.00
CA SER A 97 19.65 8.83 -12.77
C SER A 97 20.61 8.72 -13.95
N VAL A 98 20.13 8.94 -15.18
CA VAL A 98 20.96 8.96 -16.40
C VAL A 98 21.62 10.33 -16.61
N GLY A 99 21.02 11.41 -16.09
CA GLY A 99 21.50 12.78 -16.25
C GLY A 99 22.51 13.29 -15.20
N LEU A 100 22.83 12.48 -14.18
CA LEU A 100 23.82 12.78 -13.13
C LEU A 100 24.97 11.77 -13.17
#